data_AF-K3WA99-F1
#
_entry.id   AF-K3WA99-F1
#
_cell.length_a   1.000
_cell.length_b   1.000
_cell.length_c   1.000
_cell.angle_alpha   90.00
_cell.angle_beta   90.00
_cell.angle_gamma   90.00
#
_symmetry.space_group_name_H-M   'P 1'
#
loop_
_entity.id
_entity.type
_entity.pdbx_description
1 polymer ?
#
loop_
_entity_poly.entity_id
_entity_poly.type
_entity_poly.pdbx_seq_one_letter_code
_entity_poly.pdbx_strand_id
1 'polypeptide(L)'
;MERANGENGGTNSSDSVYRYSNRRSRQRRPPRIRPNFFVGFRITSKELIAQIEELQHSIAQAFPDAASCLVDPQTLHVTLCVLHLKDMEGKSHYHWRCF
;
A
#
# COMPACT_ATOMS: atom_id res chain seq x y z
N MET A 1 -8.21 54.22 53.65
CA MET A 1 -7.73 53.20 54.61
C MET A 1 -7.68 51.91 53.82
N GLU A 2 -6.57 51.23 53.57
CA GLU A 2 -5.29 51.10 54.28
C GLU A 2 -4.21 50.70 53.25
N ARG A 3 -2.94 51.01 53.56
CA ARG A 3 -1.74 50.67 52.77
C ARG A 3 -1.01 49.48 53.41
N ALA A 4 -0.07 48.93 52.63
CA ALA A 4 1.11 48.13 53.01
C ALA A 4 0.84 46.63 53.24
N ASN A 5 1.71 45.67 52.87
CA ASN A 5 3.16 45.59 52.67
C ASN A 5 3.41 44.49 51.59
N GLY A 6 4.52 44.39 50.87
CA GLY A 6 5.92 44.65 51.20
C GLY A 6 6.75 43.45 50.70
N GLU A 7 7.89 43.76 50.10
CA GLU A 7 8.74 42.95 49.21
C GLU A 7 9.41 41.68 49.79
N ASN A 8 9.73 40.73 48.91
CA ASN A 8 11.04 40.06 48.72
C ASN A 8 10.86 38.93 47.70
N GLY A 9 11.57 38.80 46.57
CA GLY A 9 13.00 39.00 46.35
C GLY A 9 13.63 37.61 46.13
N GLY A 10 14.04 37.27 44.90
CA GLY A 10 14.87 36.08 44.66
C GLY A 10 14.59 35.33 43.36
N THR A 11 15.34 35.68 42.32
CA THR A 11 15.51 34.94 41.06
C THR A 11 16.12 33.55 41.29
N ASN A 12 15.71 32.54 40.51
CA ASN A 12 16.62 31.75 39.65
C ASN A 12 15.91 30.62 38.92
N SER A 13 16.05 30.65 37.59
CA SER A 13 16.30 29.52 36.69
C SER A 13 15.66 28.17 37.00
N SER A 14 14.81 27.69 36.10
CA SER A 14 15.15 26.52 35.28
C SER A 14 14.12 26.34 34.17
N ASP A 15 14.59 26.54 32.95
CA ASP A 15 14.07 25.88 31.77
C ASP A 15 13.78 24.41 32.05
N SER A 16 12.59 23.94 31.71
CA SER A 16 12.40 22.79 30.82
C SER A 16 10.91 22.45 30.76
N VAL A 17 10.28 22.54 29.58
CA VAL A 17 10.13 21.40 28.66
C VAL A 17 9.56 20.21 29.46
N TYR A 18 8.28 19.87 29.35
CA TYR A 18 7.73 19.19 28.19
C TYR A 18 6.22 19.43 28.11
N ARG A 19 5.78 20.11 27.05
CA ARG A 19 4.42 19.96 26.54
C ARG A 19 4.24 18.46 26.24
N TYR A 20 3.31 17.79 26.92
CA TYR A 20 2.81 16.49 26.46
C TYR A 20 2.06 16.67 25.14
N SER A 21 2.81 16.86 24.05
CA SER A 21 2.31 16.72 22.71
C SER A 21 2.07 15.24 22.47
N ASN A 22 0.86 14.78 22.77
CA ASN A 22 0.36 13.47 22.35
C ASN A 22 0.11 13.48 20.84
N ARG A 23 1.14 13.79 20.04
CA ARG A 23 1.24 13.36 18.65
C ARG A 23 1.65 11.89 18.72
N ARG A 24 0.68 11.01 18.96
CA ARG A 24 0.76 9.67 18.37
C ARG A 24 0.91 9.95 16.88
N SER A 25 2.14 9.96 16.40
CA SER A 25 2.42 9.97 14.98
C SER A 25 1.68 8.75 14.45
N ARG A 26 0.51 8.97 13.87
CA ARG A 26 -0.12 7.97 13.01
C ARG A 26 0.98 7.62 12.04
N GLN A 27 1.66 6.49 12.24
CA GLN A 27 2.67 6.01 11.32
C GLN A 27 1.96 5.98 9.98
N ARG A 28 2.27 6.97 9.13
CA ARG A 28 1.65 7.08 7.83
C ARG A 28 2.06 5.80 7.14
N ARG A 29 1.08 4.99 6.73
CA ARG A 29 1.36 3.82 5.91
C ARG A 29 2.26 4.30 4.77
N PRO A 30 3.37 3.60 4.48
CA PRO A 30 4.22 3.98 3.37
C PRO A 30 3.35 4.13 2.12
N PRO A 31 3.68 5.07 1.21
CA PRO A 31 2.93 5.25 -0.02
C PRO A 31 2.71 3.90 -0.71
N ARG A 32 1.48 3.61 -1.11
CA ARG A 32 1.18 2.38 -1.86
C ARG A 32 1.85 2.47 -3.22
N ILE A 33 2.96 1.77 -3.37
CA ILE A 33 3.65 1.66 -4.64
C ILE A 33 2.85 0.67 -5.51
N ARG A 34 2.59 1.04 -6.77
CA ARG A 34 1.85 0.19 -7.70
C ARG A 34 2.73 -1.01 -8.10
N PRO A 35 2.25 -2.26 -7.96
CA PRO A 35 2.99 -3.42 -8.45
C PRO A 35 3.14 -3.34 -9.97
N ASN A 36 4.28 -3.81 -10.49
CA ASN A 36 4.59 -3.87 -11.92
C ASN A 36 5.05 -5.26 -12.38
N PHE A 37 5.31 -6.19 -11.45
CA PHE A 37 5.59 -7.60 -11.75
C PHE A 37 4.75 -8.50 -10.86
N PHE A 38 4.63 -9.77 -11.26
CA PHE A 38 4.04 -10.81 -10.44
C PHE A 38 4.72 -12.15 -10.69
N VAL A 39 4.62 -13.03 -9.70
CA VAL A 39 4.96 -14.45 -9.83
C VAL A 39 3.64 -15.22 -9.92
N GLY A 40 3.53 -16.11 -10.90
CA GLY A 40 2.34 -16.92 -11.09
C GLY A 40 2.59 -18.19 -11.88
N PHE A 41 1.64 -19.12 -11.80
CA PHE A 41 1.63 -20.31 -12.64
C PHE A 41 0.66 -20.09 -13.80
N ARG A 42 1.13 -20.31 -15.02
CA ARG A 42 0.29 -20.25 -16.22
C ARG A 42 -0.61 -21.49 -16.29
N ILE A 43 -1.88 -21.28 -16.63
CA ILE A 43 -2.78 -22.40 -16.91
C ILE A 43 -2.43 -22.96 -18.29
N THR A 44 -2.11 -24.25 -18.36
CA THR A 44 -1.72 -24.95 -19.61
C THR A 44 -2.68 -26.08 -19.98
N SER A 45 -3.58 -26.47 -19.08
CA SER A 45 -4.58 -27.49 -19.37
C SER A 45 -5.55 -26.98 -20.43
N LYS A 46 -5.54 -27.62 -21.60
CA LYS A 46 -6.43 -27.29 -22.72
C LYS A 46 -7.91 -27.48 -22.35
N GLU A 47 -8.21 -28.47 -21.53
CA GLU A 47 -9.57 -28.73 -21.05
C GLU A 47 -10.09 -27.56 -20.20
N LEU A 48 -9.29 -27.06 -19.25
CA LEU A 48 -9.66 -25.91 -18.43
C LEU A 48 -9.82 -24.64 -19.27
N ILE A 49 -8.93 -24.45 -20.26
CA ILE A 49 -9.02 -23.31 -21.18
C ILE A 49 -10.33 -23.37 -21.97
N ALA A 50 -10.69 -24.52 -22.53
CA ALA A 50 -11.93 -24.70 -23.30
C ALA A 50 -13.19 -24.48 -22.44
N GLN A 51 -13.21 -24.97 -21.20
CA GLN A 51 -14.31 -24.72 -20.27
C GLN A 51 -14.47 -23.23 -19.96
N ILE A 52 -13.36 -22.49 -19.82
CA ILE A 52 -13.41 -21.05 -19.57
C ILE A 52 -13.86 -20.29 -20.83
N GLU A 53 -13.44 -20.72 -22.02
CA GLU A 53 -13.92 -20.16 -23.29
C GLU A 53 -15.45 -20.28 -23.42
N GLU A 54 -16.02 -21.44 -23.11
CA GLU A 54 -17.48 -21.66 -23.13
C GLU A 54 -18.20 -20.79 -22.09
N LEU A 55 -17.65 -20.70 -20.88
CA LEU A 55 -18.20 -19.84 -19.83
C LEU A 55 -18.17 -18.36 -20.24
N GLN A 56 -17.06 -17.88 -20.77
CA GLN A 56 -16.90 -16.51 -21.25
C GLN A 56 -17.86 -16.20 -22.40
N HIS A 57 -18.06 -17.15 -23.32
CA HIS A 57 -19.04 -17.02 -24.39
C HIS A 57 -20.46 -16.86 -23.84
N SER A 58 -20.84 -17.69 -22.87
CA SER A 58 -22.15 -17.63 -22.23
C SER A 58 -22.37 -16.31 -21.49
N ILE A 59 -21.35 -15.79 -20.80
CA ILE A 59 -21.40 -14.49 -20.12
C ILE A 59 -21.57 -13.36 -21.14
N ALA A 60 -20.81 -13.37 -22.24
CA ALA A 60 -20.87 -12.33 -23.27
C ALA A 60 -22.23 -12.31 -23.99
N GLN A 61 -22.86 -13.48 -24.19
CA GLN A 61 -24.21 -13.57 -24.75
C GLN A 61 -25.26 -12.98 -23.81
N ALA A 62 -25.18 -13.28 -22.52
CA ALA A 62 -26.13 -12.78 -21.53
C ALA A 62 -25.92 -11.28 -21.20
N PHE A 63 -24.66 -10.83 -21.20
CA PHE A 63 -24.25 -9.48 -20.81
C PHE A 63 -23.20 -8.92 -21.79
N PRO A 64 -23.62 -8.37 -22.95
CA PRO A 64 -22.70 -7.87 -23.98
C PRO A 64 -21.70 -6.82 -23.46
N ASP A 65 -22.13 -5.95 -22.54
CA ASP A 65 -21.27 -4.91 -21.97
C ASP A 65 -20.08 -5.46 -21.17
N ALA A 66 -20.23 -6.67 -20.61
CA ALA A 66 -19.18 -7.35 -19.85
C ALA A 66 -18.07 -7.94 -20.74
N ALA A 67 -18.29 -8.06 -22.06
CA ALA A 67 -17.32 -8.66 -22.98
C ALA A 67 -15.97 -7.92 -22.96
N SER A 68 -15.98 -6.60 -22.76
CA SER A 68 -14.78 -5.76 -22.63
C SER A 68 -13.92 -6.07 -21.39
N CYS A 69 -14.51 -6.72 -20.39
CA CYS A 69 -13.86 -7.07 -19.13
C CYS A 69 -13.30 -8.50 -19.11
N LEU A 70 -13.61 -9.31 -20.12
CA LEU A 70 -13.15 -10.69 -20.20
C LEU A 70 -11.67 -10.71 -20.63
N VAL A 71 -10.87 -11.45 -19.88
CA VAL A 71 -9.45 -11.67 -20.21
C VAL A 71 -9.32 -12.81 -21.20
N ASP A 72 -8.37 -12.71 -22.12
CA ASP A 72 -8.04 -13.78 -23.05
C ASP A 72 -7.70 -15.07 -22.27
N PRO A 73 -8.41 -16.19 -22.49
CA PRO A 73 -8.13 -17.47 -21.85
C PRO A 73 -6.67 -17.92 -21.97
N GLN A 74 -5.97 -17.53 -23.04
CA GLN A 74 -4.55 -17.87 -23.23
C GLN A 74 -3.62 -17.15 -22.24
N THR A 75 -4.08 -16.09 -21.59
CA THR A 75 -3.34 -15.31 -20.60
C THR A 75 -3.63 -15.74 -19.16
N LEU A 76 -4.48 -16.75 -18.97
CA LEU A 76 -4.87 -17.22 -17.64
C LEU A 76 -3.68 -17.71 -16.83
N HIS A 77 -3.64 -17.26 -15.59
CA HIS A 77 -2.63 -17.62 -14.62
C HIS A 77 -3.19 -17.50 -13.21
N VAL A 78 -2.58 -18.23 -12.29
CA VAL A 78 -2.77 -18.03 -10.85
C VAL A 78 -1.67 -17.10 -10.36
N THR A 79 -2.03 -15.89 -9.95
CA THR A 79 -1.10 -14.95 -9.33
C THR A 79 -0.79 -15.38 -7.89
N LEU A 80 0.48 -15.62 -7.57
CA LEU A 80 0.93 -16.02 -6.23
C LEU A 80 1.42 -14.82 -5.41
N CYS A 81 2.13 -13.91 -6.06
CA CYS A 81 2.74 -12.75 -5.43
C CYS A 81 2.83 -11.59 -6.42
N VAL A 82 2.61 -10.36 -5.94
CA VAL A 82 2.77 -9.12 -6.72
C VAL A 82 3.93 -8.31 -6.16
N LEU A 83 4.73 -7.74 -7.05
CA LEU A 83 6.01 -7.12 -6.75
C LEU A 83 6.10 -5.73 -7.41
N HIS A 84 6.89 -4.86 -6.80
CA HIS A 84 7.37 -3.65 -7.45
C HIS A 84 8.89 -3.72 -7.63
N LEU A 85 9.35 -3.94 -8.86
CA LEU A 85 10.76 -3.91 -9.21
C LEU A 85 11.09 -2.54 -9.81
N LYS A 86 12.08 -1.85 -9.23
CA LYS A 86 12.56 -0.57 -9.78
C LYS A 86 13.46 -0.84 -10.99
N ASP A 87 13.41 0.05 -11.98
CA ASP A 87 14.34 -0.01 -13.10
C ASP A 87 15.78 0.03 -12.58
N MET A 88 16.62 -0.82 -13.17
CA MET A 88 18.01 -1.01 -12.79
C MET A 88 18.91 0.13 -13.32
N GLU A 89 18.52 1.39 -13.11
CA GLU A 89 19.42 2.52 -13.29
C GLU A 89 20.21 2.76 -11.99
N GLY A 90 21.32 2.03 -11.86
CA GLY A 90 22.50 2.44 -11.10
C GLY A 90 22.38 2.61 -9.58
N LYS A 91 23.14 1.77 -8.85
CA LYS A 91 23.41 1.76 -7.39
C LYS A 91 22.45 0.89 -6.59
N SER A 92 22.76 -0.40 -6.63
CA SER A 92 22.27 -1.44 -5.75
C SER A 92 22.60 -1.18 -4.28
N HIS A 93 21.82 -0.34 -3.60
CA HIS A 93 21.59 -0.51 -2.16
C HIS A 93 20.33 -1.35 -1.99
N TYR A 94 20.50 -2.67 -1.93
CA TYR A 94 19.42 -3.60 -1.67
C TYR A 94 18.97 -3.47 -0.20
N HIS A 95 17.98 -2.61 0.05
CA HIS A 95 17.19 -2.69 1.28
C HIS A 95 15.92 -3.48 0.96
N TRP A 96 16.02 -4.81 1.09
CA TRP A 96 14.86 -5.68 1.03
C TRP A 96 14.02 -5.45 2.29
N ARG A 97 12.89 -4.76 2.14
CA ARG A 97 11.80 -4.81 3.12
C ARG A 97 10.84 -5.90 2.68
N CYS A 98 10.95 -7.05 3.34
CA CYS A 98 9.84 -7.99 3.42
C CYS A 98 8.71 -7.37 4.26
N PHE A 99 7.48 -7.80 3.95
CA PHE A 99 6.21 -7.39 4.55
C PHE A 99 6.23 -7.27 6.08
#